data_AF-A0A074VZ14-F1
#
_entry.id   AF-A0A074VZ14-F1
#
_cell.length_a   1.000
_cell.length_b   1.000
_cell.length_c   1.000
_cell.angle_alpha   90.00
_cell.angle_beta   90.00
_cell.angle_gamma   90.00
#
_symmetry.space_group_name_H-M   'P 1'
#
loop_
_entity.id
_entity.type
_entity.pdbx_description
1 polymer ?
#
loop_
_entity_poly.entity_id
_entity_poly.type
_entity_poly.pdbx_seq_one_letter_code
_entity_poly.pdbx_strand_id
1 'polypeptide(L)'
;MVNNRAFAMTPGDANFDGIHSGYPAQYLPDSNFTYAGINYIFPEYKTSGDDNVLAQGQVVTPPRGRYSSISMLVAAESAVATGYVNVTYTDNTTSSGPVLVDPFWSW
;
A
#
# COMPACT_ATOMS: atom_id res chain seq x y z
N MET A 1 7.76 -14.24 -2.08
CA MET A 1 7.11 -13.02 -2.62
C MET A 1 6.21 -12.51 -1.52
N VAL A 2 6.36 -11.25 -1.12
CA VAL A 2 5.91 -10.71 0.18
C VAL A 2 4.65 -9.85 0.10
N ASN A 3 3.99 -9.80 -1.04
CA ASN A 3 2.71 -9.11 -1.15
C ASN A 3 1.58 -10.01 -0.62
N ASN A 4 0.42 -9.41 -0.36
CA ASN A 4 -0.74 -10.13 0.15
C ASN A 4 -2.05 -9.66 -0.47
N ARG A 5 -3.13 -10.31 -0.06
CA ARG A 5 -4.49 -9.81 -0.23
C ARG A 5 -4.91 -9.06 1.02
N ALA A 6 -5.27 -7.79 0.86
CA ALA A 6 -5.78 -6.94 1.92
C ALA A 6 -7.31 -6.81 1.88
N PHE A 7 -7.97 -7.08 0.74
CA PHE A 7 -9.42 -6.93 0.61
C PHE A 7 -10.14 -8.29 0.71
N ALA A 8 -11.17 -8.35 1.53
CA ALA A 8 -11.92 -9.57 1.85
C ALA A 8 -13.40 -9.44 1.51
N MET A 9 -13.97 -10.46 0.88
CA MET A 9 -15.43 -10.59 0.72
C MET A 9 -16.07 -11.33 1.90
N THR A 10 -15.32 -12.19 2.58
CA THR A 10 -15.77 -12.97 3.74
C THR A 10 -14.66 -13.07 4.80
N PRO A 11 -15.00 -13.37 6.07
CA PRO A 11 -13.98 -13.66 7.08
C PRO A 11 -13.01 -14.74 6.61
N GLY A 12 -11.71 -14.51 6.75
CA GLY A 12 -10.67 -15.46 6.34
C GLY A 12 -10.26 -15.42 4.85
N ASP A 13 -10.93 -14.62 4.01
CA ASP A 13 -10.62 -14.52 2.57
C ASP A 13 -9.27 -13.83 2.30
N ALA A 14 -8.95 -12.78 3.05
CA ALA A 14 -7.71 -12.02 2.93
C ALA A 14 -6.72 -12.36 4.04
N ASN A 15 -5.51 -11.81 3.96
CA ASN A 15 -4.53 -11.91 5.04
C ASN A 15 -3.70 -10.62 5.14
N PHE A 16 -4.38 -9.51 5.41
CA PHE A 16 -3.79 -8.18 5.53
C PHE A 16 -2.76 -8.10 6.67
N ASP A 17 -3.11 -8.71 7.81
CA ASP A 17 -2.47 -8.55 9.11
C ASP A 17 -1.69 -9.79 9.59
N GLY A 18 -1.74 -10.90 8.84
CA GLY A 18 -1.10 -12.16 9.20
C GLY A 18 -1.99 -13.12 9.99
N ILE A 19 -3.22 -12.73 10.35
CA ILE A 19 -4.21 -13.58 11.05
C ILE A 19 -5.51 -13.79 10.26
N HIS A 20 -5.43 -13.62 8.94
CA HIS A 20 -6.54 -13.79 7.99
C HIS A 20 -7.65 -12.74 8.05
N SER A 21 -7.33 -11.51 8.49
CA SER A 21 -8.24 -10.37 8.36
C SER A 21 -8.03 -9.62 7.05
N GLY A 22 -9.00 -8.77 6.69
CA GLY A 22 -8.88 -7.84 5.59
C GLY A 22 -9.94 -6.75 5.64
N TYR A 23 -9.74 -5.70 4.84
CA TYR A 23 -10.72 -4.64 4.64
C TYR A 23 -11.93 -5.18 3.85
N PRO A 24 -13.17 -4.83 4.21
CA PRO A 24 -14.34 -5.32 3.50
C PRO A 24 -14.37 -4.78 2.06
N ALA A 25 -14.25 -5.68 1.10
CA ALA A 25 -14.17 -5.36 -0.33
C ALA A 25 -15.41 -4.61 -0.86
N GLN A 26 -16.57 -4.82 -0.25
CA GLN A 26 -17.83 -4.16 -0.63
C GLN A 26 -17.86 -2.64 -0.38
N TYR A 27 -16.88 -2.09 0.35
CA TYR A 27 -16.77 -0.66 0.65
C TYR A 27 -15.54 -0.02 -0.01
N LEU A 28 -14.92 -0.70 -0.97
CA LEU A 28 -13.80 -0.10 -1.70
C LEU A 28 -14.30 1.09 -2.53
N PRO A 29 -13.47 2.14 -2.66
CA PRO A 29 -13.75 3.18 -3.64
C PRO A 29 -13.63 2.60 -5.06
N ASP A 30 -14.09 3.35 -6.05
CA ASP A 30 -13.81 3.02 -7.44
C ASP A 30 -12.30 2.98 -7.70
N SER A 31 -11.88 2.14 -8.65
CA SER A 31 -10.46 1.97 -9.04
C SER A 31 -9.76 3.29 -9.45
N ASN A 32 -10.54 4.31 -9.81
CA ASN A 32 -10.08 5.66 -10.05
C ASN A 32 -10.42 6.54 -8.83
N PHE A 33 -9.62 6.44 -7.78
CA PHE A 33 -9.92 7.03 -6.49
C PHE A 33 -9.14 8.33 -6.30
N THR A 34 -9.85 9.45 -6.12
CA THR A 34 -9.20 10.72 -5.77
C THR A 34 -9.27 10.98 -4.27
N TYR A 35 -8.10 11.16 -3.65
CA TYR A 35 -7.98 11.49 -2.24
C TYR A 35 -6.86 12.52 -2.03
N ALA A 36 -7.13 13.54 -1.20
CA ALA A 36 -6.19 14.64 -0.95
C ALA A 36 -5.63 15.30 -2.23
N GLY A 37 -6.44 15.38 -3.30
CA GLY A 37 -6.04 15.95 -4.59
C GLY A 37 -5.16 15.04 -5.46
N ILE A 38 -4.87 13.82 -5.01
CA ILE A 38 -4.13 12.81 -5.77
C ILE A 38 -5.10 11.78 -6.33
N ASN A 39 -4.98 11.49 -7.61
CA ASN A 39 -5.74 10.43 -8.26
C ASN A 39 -4.93 9.13 -8.24
N TYR A 40 -5.47 8.12 -7.55
CA TYR A 40 -4.87 6.81 -7.40
C TYR A 40 -5.51 5.81 -8.35
N ILE A 41 -4.67 4.94 -8.91
CA ILE A 41 -5.12 3.65 -9.43
C ILE A 41 -5.28 2.75 -8.21
N PHE A 42 -6.47 2.74 -7.63
CA PHE A 42 -6.75 2.01 -6.41
C PHE A 42 -6.91 0.52 -6.72
N PRO A 43 -6.27 -0.37 -5.94
CA PRO A 43 -6.42 -1.80 -6.15
C PRO A 43 -7.84 -2.26 -5.78
N GLU A 44 -8.43 -3.04 -6.68
CA GLU A 44 -9.73 -3.69 -6.45
C GLU A 44 -9.56 -5.06 -5.82
N TYR A 45 -10.65 -5.58 -5.24
CA TYR A 45 -10.70 -6.95 -4.74
C TYR A 45 -10.30 -7.98 -5.80
N LYS A 46 -9.50 -8.97 -5.37
CA LYS A 46 -9.14 -10.12 -6.20
C LYS A 46 -9.47 -11.44 -5.49
N THR A 47 -10.08 -12.35 -6.24
CA THR A 47 -10.30 -13.73 -5.79
C THR A 47 -8.99 -14.52 -5.65
N SER A 48 -7.92 -14.08 -6.30
CA SER A 48 -6.58 -14.70 -6.25
C SER A 48 -5.49 -13.72 -6.66
N GLY A 49 -4.25 -13.95 -6.18
CA GLY A 49 -3.12 -13.05 -6.40
C GLY A 49 -3.15 -11.85 -5.45
N ASP A 50 -2.17 -10.96 -5.57
CA ASP A 50 -2.00 -9.86 -4.62
C ASP A 50 -2.73 -8.58 -5.06
N ASP A 51 -3.30 -7.89 -4.08
CA ASP A 51 -3.91 -6.56 -4.22
C ASP A 51 -3.28 -5.51 -3.29
N ASN A 52 -2.36 -5.93 -2.42
CA ASN A 52 -1.63 -5.06 -1.51
C ASN A 52 -0.14 -5.39 -1.47
N VAL A 53 0.67 -4.34 -1.25
CA VAL A 53 2.13 -4.42 -1.18
C VAL A 53 2.56 -4.30 0.28
N LEU A 54 3.12 -5.35 0.87
CA LEU A 54 3.63 -5.27 2.26
C LEU A 54 4.91 -4.47 2.31
N ALA A 55 5.12 -3.58 3.28
CA ALA A 55 6.36 -2.79 3.38
C ALA A 55 7.56 -3.61 3.94
N GLN A 56 8.05 -4.60 3.19
CA GLN A 56 9.12 -5.53 3.62
C GLN A 56 10.44 -5.36 2.83
N GLY A 57 10.64 -4.18 2.22
CA GLY A 57 11.88 -3.85 1.50
C GLY A 57 11.88 -4.21 0.02
N GLN A 58 10.73 -4.54 -0.58
CA GLN A 58 10.64 -4.70 -2.03
C GLN A 58 10.89 -3.39 -2.79
N VAL A 59 11.35 -3.54 -4.03
CA VAL A 59 11.52 -2.45 -4.99
C VAL A 59 10.29 -2.38 -5.88
N VAL A 60 9.69 -1.18 -6.00
CA VAL A 60 8.59 -0.91 -6.92
C VAL A 60 9.11 -0.03 -8.06
N THR A 61 8.97 -0.50 -9.30
CA THR A 61 9.42 0.23 -10.49
C THR A 61 8.22 0.84 -11.21
N PRO A 62 8.03 2.17 -11.14
CA PRO A 62 6.96 2.82 -11.90
C PRO A 62 7.26 2.78 -13.41
N PRO A 63 6.25 3.04 -14.26
CA PRO A 63 6.48 3.30 -15.68
C PRO A 63 7.54 4.39 -15.88
N ARG A 64 8.26 4.35 -17.02
CA ARG A 64 9.27 5.37 -17.31
C ARG A 64 8.60 6.73 -17.46
N GLY A 65 9.07 7.72 -16.71
CA GLY A 65 8.52 9.06 -16.69
C GLY A 65 9.39 10.05 -15.93
N ARG A 66 8.93 11.31 -15.84
CA ARG A 66 9.51 12.34 -14.98
C ARG A 66 8.51 12.64 -13.87
N TYR A 67 8.92 12.41 -12.63
CA TYR A 67 8.08 12.53 -11.45
C TYR A 67 8.70 13.56 -10.50
N SER A 68 7.87 14.42 -9.91
CA SER A 68 8.31 15.40 -8.88
C SER A 68 7.98 14.95 -7.46
N SER A 69 7.10 13.98 -7.29
CA SER A 69 6.64 13.47 -6.00
C SER A 69 6.18 12.03 -6.12
N ILE A 70 6.15 11.34 -4.98
CA ILE A 70 5.52 10.03 -4.81
C ILE A 70 4.48 10.19 -3.70
N SER A 71 3.26 9.74 -3.97
CA SER A 71 2.17 9.73 -3.00
C SER A 71 1.73 8.29 -2.79
N MET A 72 1.54 7.91 -1.53
CA MET A 72 1.21 6.53 -1.14
C MET A 72 0.03 6.55 -0.17
N LEU A 73 -0.81 5.54 -0.26
CA LEU A 73 -1.77 5.19 0.80
C LEU A 73 -1.12 4.04 1.58
N VAL A 74 -1.01 4.23 2.90
CA VAL A 74 -0.29 3.29 3.77
C VAL A 74 -1.13 3.05 5.01
N ALA A 75 -1.14 1.80 5.48
CA ALA A 75 -1.88 1.40 6.67
C ALA A 75 -0.98 0.57 7.59
N ALA A 76 -1.23 0.69 8.88
CA ALA A 76 -0.67 -0.15 9.93
C ALA A 76 -1.80 -0.73 10.78
N GLU A 77 -1.60 -1.92 11.32
CA GLU A 77 -2.64 -2.65 12.06
C GLU A 77 -2.19 -2.91 13.50
N SER A 78 -1.11 -3.68 13.69
CA SER A 78 -0.77 -4.21 15.00
C SER A 78 0.01 -3.23 15.89
N ALA A 79 0.74 -2.30 15.28
CA ALA A 79 1.56 -1.31 15.96
C ALA A 79 1.91 -0.15 15.02
N VAL A 80 2.49 0.92 15.57
CA VAL A 80 3.06 2.02 14.77
C VAL A 80 4.12 1.43 13.82
N ALA A 81 3.93 1.65 12.53
CA ALA A 81 4.89 1.28 11.49
C ALA A 81 5.75 2.49 11.15
N THR A 82 7.07 2.32 11.17
CA THR A 82 8.02 3.36 10.77
C THR A 82 9.07 2.81 9.81
N GLY A 83 9.60 3.67 8.95
CA GLY A 83 10.65 3.27 8.00
C GLY A 83 11.03 4.40 7.05
N TYR A 84 11.72 4.02 5.98
CA TYR A 84 12.12 4.93 4.92
C TYR A 84 11.72 4.37 3.56
N VAL A 85 11.25 5.25 2.69
CA VAL A 85 11.12 4.97 1.25
C VAL A 85 12.31 5.57 0.55
N ASN A 86 13.05 4.71 -0.14
CA ASN A 86 14.23 5.07 -0.91
C ASN A 86 13.87 5.16 -2.39
N VAL A 87 14.17 6.31 -3.00
CA VAL A 87 14.03 6.54 -4.44
C VAL A 87 15.40 6.43 -5.07
N THR A 88 15.53 5.58 -6.07
CA THR A 88 16.73 5.50 -6.92
C THR A 88 16.42 6.15 -8.26
N TYR A 89 17.19 7.18 -8.61
CA TYR A 89 17.04 7.91 -9.86
C TYR A 89 17.82 7.24 -11.00
N THR A 90 17.54 7.64 -12.24
CA THR A 90 18.18 7.05 -13.44
C THR A 90 19.67 7.34 -13.54
N ASP A 91 20.17 8.33 -12.82
CA ASP A 91 21.60 8.64 -12.69
C ASP A 91 22.27 7.90 -11.51
N ASN A 92 21.56 6.96 -10.88
CA ASN A 92 21.95 6.21 -9.69
C ASN A 92 22.08 7.02 -8.40
N THR A 93 21.69 8.30 -8.39
CA THR A 93 21.54 9.02 -7.13
C THR A 93 20.34 8.50 -6.35
N THR A 94 20.29 8.76 -5.05
CA THR A 94 19.20 8.32 -4.18
C THR A 94 18.67 9.44 -3.30
N SER A 95 17.39 9.38 -2.98
CA SER A 95 16.76 10.18 -1.93
C SER A 95 15.95 9.28 -0.99
N SER A 96 15.80 9.69 0.26
CA SER A 96 15.05 8.95 1.28
C SER A 96 14.03 9.85 1.94
N GLY A 97 12.81 9.36 2.09
CA GLY A 97 11.73 10.00 2.85
C GLY A 97 11.27 9.10 4.00
N PRO A 98 11.07 9.62 5.22
CA PRO A 98 10.54 8.83 6.32
C PRO A 98 9.06 8.50 6.08
N VAL A 99 8.62 7.37 6.61
CA VAL A 99 7.22 6.97 6.71
C VAL A 99 6.93 6.65 8.17
N LEU A 100 5.82 7.20 8.68
CA LEU A 100 5.26 6.90 9.99
C LEU A 100 3.76 6.72 9.80
N VAL A 101 3.25 5.59 10.28
CA VAL A 101 1.84 5.23 10.15
C VAL A 101 1.37 4.66 11.47
N ASP A 102 0.45 5.38 12.10
CA ASP A 102 -0.20 4.91 13.31
C ASP A 102 -1.21 3.80 12.98
N PRO A 103 -1.39 2.83 13.89
CA PRO A 103 -2.41 1.81 13.71
C PRO A 103 -3.80 2.43 13.85
N PHE A 104 -4.82 1.79 13.23
CA PHE A 104 -6.17 2.34 13.14
C PHE A 104 -6.85 2.69 14.50
N TRP A 105 -6.39 2.07 15.59
CA TRP A 105 -6.92 2.27 16.95
C TRP A 105 -6.18 3.37 17.74
N SER A 106 -5.10 3.93 17.20
CA SER A 106 -4.33 5.01 17.80
C SER A 106 -4.91 6.36 17.36
N TRP A 107 -5.80 6.91 18.18
CA TRP A 107 -6.46 8.22 18.00
C TRP A 107 -5.86 9.29 18.92
#